data_AF-A0A6A6XH64-F1
#
_entry.id   AF-A0A6A6XH64-F1
#
_cell.length_a   1.000
_cell.length_b   1.000
_cell.length_c   1.000
_cell.angle_alpha   90.00
_cell.angle_beta   90.00
_cell.angle_gamma   90.00
#
_symmetry.space_group_name_H-M   'P 1'
#
loop_
_entity.id
_entity.type
_entity.pdbx_description
1 polymer ?
#
loop_
_entity_poly.entity_id
_entity_poly.type
_entity_poly.pdbx_seq_one_letter_code
_entity_poly.pdbx_strand_id
1 'polypeptide(L)'
;RNQRESPFLRLPTEIRRIIYEFALGGKHYTTGKKLGRKLPNSKFLAGPHPLALLSVCQQIYDETALLPFSVNSFSFQLDLDLSKWADELLPGQRDAVTAFRF
;
A
#
# COMPACT_ATOMS: atom_id res chain seq x y z
N ARG A 1 2.42 21.96 -12.86
CA ARG A 1 3.33 21.53 -13.94
C ARG A 1 3.05 20.10 -14.40
N ASN A 2 3.07 19.11 -13.49
CA ASN A 2 2.86 17.69 -13.82
C ASN A 2 1.59 17.39 -14.64
N GLN A 3 0.43 17.99 -14.31
CA GLN A 3 -0.81 17.76 -15.08
C GLN A 3 -0.75 18.17 -16.55
N ARG A 4 0.04 19.18 -16.90
CA ARG A 4 0.12 19.70 -18.28
C ARG A 4 1.13 18.94 -19.13
N GLU A 5 2.18 18.41 -18.49
CA GLU A 5 3.31 17.74 -19.16
C GLU A 5 3.18 16.21 -19.15
N SER A 6 2.53 15.62 -18.13
CA SER A 6 2.41 14.17 -18.00
C SER A 6 1.29 13.62 -18.89
N PRO A 7 1.59 12.73 -19.86
CA PRO A 7 0.55 12.03 -20.62
C PRO A 7 -0.34 11.16 -19.72
N PHE A 8 0.20 10.60 -18.64
CA PHE A 8 -0.54 9.80 -17.69
C PHE A 8 -1.58 10.60 -16.90
N LEU A 9 -1.21 11.80 -16.41
CA LEU A 9 -2.13 12.64 -15.64
C LEU A 9 -3.22 13.32 -16.48
N ARG A 10 -3.10 13.26 -17.82
CA ARG A 10 -4.15 13.70 -18.76
C ARG A 10 -5.23 12.64 -19.00
N LEU A 11 -4.99 11.39 -18.61
CA LEU A 11 -6.00 10.34 -18.69
C LEU A 11 -7.16 10.64 -17.73
N PRO A 12 -8.40 10.24 -18.04
CA PRO A 12 -9.50 10.29 -17.09
C PRO A 12 -9.18 9.52 -15.79
N THR A 13 -9.79 9.95 -14.69
CA THR A 13 -9.54 9.39 -13.36
C THR A 13 -9.84 7.89 -13.30
N GLU A 14 -10.84 7.42 -14.05
CA GLU A 14 -11.22 6.01 -14.15
C GLU A 14 -10.07 5.16 -14.71
N ILE A 15 -9.42 5.63 -15.77
CA ILE A 15 -8.29 4.93 -16.39
C ILE A 15 -7.06 4.95 -15.49
N ARG A 16 -6.79 6.09 -14.83
CA ARG A 16 -5.70 6.18 -13.86
C ARG A 16 -5.90 5.18 -12.71
N ARG A 17 -7.13 5.09 -12.19
CA ARG A 17 -7.50 4.14 -11.14
C ARG A 17 -7.23 2.70 -11.55
N ILE A 18 -7.65 2.28 -12.75
CA ILE A 18 -7.36 0.94 -13.27
C ILE A 18 -5.84 0.68 -13.26
N ILE A 19 -5.05 1.61 -13.78
CA ILE A 19 -3.58 1.47 -13.82
C ILE A 19 -3.00 1.38 -12.41
N TYR A 20 -3.48 2.18 -11.46
CA TYR A 20 -3.04 2.12 -10.07
C TYR A 20 -3.39 0.80 -9.41
N GLU A 21 -4.61 0.28 -9.61
CA GLU A 21 -5.03 -1.01 -9.07
C GLU A 21 -4.16 -2.15 -9.63
N PHE A 22 -3.80 -2.10 -10.92
CA PHE A 22 -2.85 -3.04 -11.50
C PHE A 22 -1.42 -2.90 -10.94
N ALA A 23 -0.95 -1.66 -10.73
CA ALA A 23 0.42 -1.41 -10.27
C ALA A 23 0.61 -1.72 -8.77
N LEU A 24 -0.37 -1.37 -7.95
CA LEU A 24 -0.31 -1.42 -6.48
C LEU A 24 -1.07 -2.61 -5.88
N GLY A 25 -1.98 -3.23 -6.63
CA GLY A 25 -2.87 -4.28 -6.15
C GLY A 25 -2.41 -5.70 -6.44
N GLY A 26 -3.23 -6.66 -6.00
CA GLY A 26 -3.01 -8.09 -6.22
C GLY A 26 -1.80 -8.65 -5.48
N LYS A 27 -1.25 -7.91 -4.51
CA LYS A 27 -0.14 -8.34 -3.66
C LYS A 27 -0.68 -9.02 -2.41
N HIS A 28 0.07 -10.03 -1.97
CA HIS A 28 -0.16 -10.68 -0.70
C HIS A 28 1.03 -10.43 0.22
N TYR A 29 0.76 -9.87 1.40
CA TYR A 29 1.77 -9.52 2.38
C TYR A 29 1.64 -10.41 3.61
N THR A 30 2.70 -11.15 3.92
CA THR A 30 2.79 -12.06 5.07
C THR A 30 3.78 -11.53 6.11
N THR A 31 3.42 -11.52 7.39
CA THR A 31 4.42 -11.33 8.46
C THR A 31 5.20 -12.63 8.68
N GLY A 32 6.53 -12.54 8.76
CA GLY A 32 7.38 -13.71 9.00
C GLY A 32 8.52 -13.38 9.95
N LYS A 33 8.64 -14.14 11.05
CA LYS A 33 9.78 -14.08 11.97
C LYS A 33 11.07 -14.47 11.24
N LYS A 34 11.99 -13.52 11.03
CA LYS A 34 13.42 -13.86 11.09
C LYS A 34 13.89 -13.62 12.53
N LEU A 35 14.23 -14.70 13.23
CA LEU A 35 14.87 -14.67 14.55
C LEU A 35 15.92 -13.55 14.62
N GLY A 36 15.73 -12.61 15.55
CA GLY A 36 16.85 -11.95 16.21
C GLY A 36 17.47 -10.69 15.60
N ARG A 37 16.84 -9.97 14.66
CA ARG A 37 17.31 -8.61 14.30
C ARG A 37 16.17 -7.58 14.38
N LYS A 38 16.38 -6.55 15.22
CA LYS A 38 15.60 -5.31 15.24
C LYS A 38 15.45 -4.81 13.79
N LEU A 39 14.21 -4.63 13.33
CA LEU A 39 13.94 -4.00 12.04
C LEU A 39 13.24 -2.66 12.29
N PRO A 40 13.80 -1.54 11.79
CA PRO A 40 13.11 -0.26 11.82
C PRO A 40 11.98 -0.29 10.79
N ASN A 41 10.83 0.20 11.23
CA ASN A 41 9.67 0.71 10.50
C ASN A 41 9.25 -0.06 9.22
N SER A 42 8.09 -0.73 9.31
CA SER A 42 7.23 -1.06 8.16
C SER A 42 7.85 -1.95 7.06
N LYS A 43 8.12 -3.23 7.38
CA LYS A 43 8.34 -4.27 6.35
C LYS A 43 7.08 -5.03 5.94
N PHE A 44 5.89 -4.47 6.15
CA PHE A 44 4.65 -5.07 5.63
C PHE A 44 4.68 -5.20 4.11
N LEU A 45 5.33 -4.26 3.45
CA LEU A 45 5.40 -4.22 2.01
C LEU A 45 6.75 -4.76 1.54
N ALA A 46 6.91 -6.09 1.55
CA ALA A 46 8.14 -6.74 1.11
C ALA A 46 8.25 -6.73 -0.42
N GLY A 47 9.03 -5.80 -0.98
CA GLY A 47 9.34 -5.70 -2.40
C GLY A 47 10.23 -4.48 -2.70
N PRO A 48 10.88 -4.40 -3.87
CA PRO A 48 11.56 -3.17 -4.28
C PRO A 48 10.51 -2.07 -4.51
N HIS A 49 10.50 -1.06 -3.65
CA HIS A 49 9.70 0.16 -3.75
C HIS A 49 8.16 -0.02 -3.87
N PRO A 50 7.51 -0.69 -2.92
CA PRO A 50 6.08 -1.00 -2.97
C PRO A 50 5.18 0.25 -2.94
N LEU A 51 5.70 1.37 -2.45
CA LEU A 51 5.01 2.66 -2.40
C LEU A 51 5.66 3.74 -3.25
N ALA A 52 6.62 3.41 -4.14
CA ALA A 52 7.31 4.45 -4.93
C ALA A 52 6.34 5.31 -5.74
N LEU A 53 5.24 4.73 -6.20
CA LEU A 53 4.24 5.46 -6.97
C LEU A 53 3.61 6.59 -6.15
N LEU A 54 3.38 6.38 -4.85
CA LEU A 54 2.84 7.38 -3.94
C LEU A 54 3.83 8.55 -3.73
N SER A 55 5.12 8.34 -3.97
CA SER A 55 6.16 9.35 -3.74
C SER A 55 6.43 10.24 -4.96
N VAL A 56 5.76 10.04 -6.10
CA VAL A 56 6.05 10.76 -7.35
C VAL A 56 5.55 12.21 -7.32
N CYS A 57 4.26 12.41 -7.00
CA CYS A 57 3.68 13.75 -6.84
C CYS A 57 2.40 13.72 -5.99
N GLN A 58 2.01 14.89 -5.46
CA GLN A 58 0.85 15.03 -4.57
C GLN A 58 -0.44 14.47 -5.19
N GLN A 59 -0.70 14.73 -6.47
CA GLN A 59 -1.89 14.20 -7.13
C GLN A 59 -1.95 12.67 -7.11
N ILE A 60 -0.85 11.99 -7.40
CA ILE A 60 -0.80 10.52 -7.38
C ILE A 60 -0.95 10.04 -5.94
N TYR A 61 -0.31 10.71 -4.97
CA TYR A 61 -0.46 10.39 -3.56
C TYR A 61 -1.94 10.44 -3.14
N ASP A 62 -2.64 11.54 -3.41
CA ASP A 62 -4.03 11.74 -3.03
C ASP A 62 -4.96 10.68 -3.68
N GLU A 63 -4.68 10.30 -4.92
CA GLU A 63 -5.45 9.28 -5.64
C GLU A 63 -5.17 7.85 -5.17
N THR A 64 -3.97 7.56 -4.63
CA THR A 64 -3.49 6.19 -4.41
C THR A 64 -3.18 5.82 -2.97
N ALA A 65 -3.18 6.77 -2.02
CA ALA A 65 -2.73 6.54 -0.64
C ALA A 65 -3.44 5.37 0.08
N LEU A 66 -4.70 5.09 -0.27
CA LEU A 66 -5.49 4.01 0.33
C LEU A 66 -5.46 2.71 -0.48
N LEU A 67 -5.06 2.74 -1.75
CA LEU A 67 -5.06 1.56 -2.61
C LEU A 67 -4.19 0.42 -2.09
N PRO A 68 -2.95 0.65 -1.57
CA PRO A 68 -2.16 -0.42 -1.00
C PRO A 68 -2.86 -1.23 0.10
N PHE A 69 -3.86 -0.64 0.78
CA PHE A 69 -4.62 -1.28 1.83
C PHE A 69 -5.92 -1.91 1.33
N SER A 70 -6.59 -1.29 0.36
CA SER A 70 -7.89 -1.74 -0.13
C SER A 70 -7.84 -2.83 -1.21
N VAL A 71 -6.75 -2.91 -1.99
CA VAL A 71 -6.64 -3.85 -3.11
C VAL A 71 -5.58 -4.96 -2.90
N ASN A 72 -5.05 -5.07 -1.68
CA ASN A 72 -4.11 -6.12 -1.29
C ASN A 72 -4.66 -6.95 -0.13
N SER A 73 -4.06 -8.11 0.09
CA SER A 73 -4.43 -9.00 1.21
C SER A 73 -3.29 -9.18 2.19
N PHE A 74 -3.61 -9.22 3.48
CA PHE A 74 -2.63 -9.32 4.56
C PHE A 74 -2.81 -10.63 5.33
N SER A 75 -1.70 -11.24 5.74
CA SER A 75 -1.69 -12.40 6.63
C SER A 75 -0.64 -12.21 7.73
N PHE A 76 -0.97 -12.72 8.90
CA PHE A 76 -0.20 -12.52 10.11
C PHE A 76 0.09 -13.88 10.74
N GLN A 77 1.34 -14.09 11.13
CA GLN A 77 1.72 -15.33 11.81
C GLN A 77 1.25 -15.36 13.27
N LEU A 78 1.08 -14.18 13.89
CA LEU A 78 0.67 -14.02 15.28
C LEU A 78 -0.29 -12.82 15.42
N ASP A 79 -1.24 -12.92 16.34
CA ASP A 79 -2.19 -11.82 16.63
C ASP A 79 -1.49 -10.54 17.11
N LEU A 80 -0.35 -10.68 17.81
CA LEU A 80 0.48 -9.54 18.23
C LEU A 80 1.07 -8.77 17.04
N ASP A 81 1.31 -9.44 15.90
CA ASP A 81 1.80 -8.77 14.70
C ASP A 81 0.67 -7.95 14.04
N LEU A 82 -0.57 -8.44 14.12
CA LEU A 82 -1.76 -7.73 13.60
C LEU A 82 -2.04 -6.47 14.42
N SER A 83 -2.08 -6.57 15.75
CA SER A 83 -2.40 -5.42 16.61
C SER A 83 -1.35 -4.32 16.47
N LYS A 84 -0.06 -4.69 16.53
CA LYS A 84 1.04 -3.75 16.34
C LYS A 84 1.00 -3.08 14.97
N TRP A 85 0.71 -3.82 13.91
CA TRP A 85 0.56 -3.25 12.58
C TRP A 85 -0.60 -2.28 12.48
N ALA A 86 -1.77 -2.68 12.99
CA ALA A 86 -2.95 -1.84 12.97
C ALA A 86 -2.69 -0.50 13.69
N ASP A 87 -1.94 -0.51 14.80
CA ASP A 87 -1.54 0.68 15.55
C ASP A 87 -0.56 1.60 14.80
N GLU A 88 0.23 1.07 13.86
CA GLU A 88 1.11 1.86 13.00
C GLU A 88 0.35 2.54 11.84
N LEU A 89 -0.89 2.12 11.54
CA LEU A 89 -1.69 2.69 10.45
C LEU A 89 -2.47 3.94 10.87
N LEU A 90 -2.58 4.88 9.94
CA LEU A 90 -3.54 5.98 10.05
C LEU A 90 -4.97 5.43 10.03
N PRO A 91 -5.95 6.10 10.68
CA PRO A 91 -7.34 5.64 10.72
C PRO A 91 -7.90 5.31 9.33
N GLY A 92 -7.72 6.21 8.34
CA GLY A 92 -8.19 5.96 6.97
C GLY A 92 -7.49 4.81 6.26
N GLN A 93 -6.22 4.52 6.59
CA GLN A 93 -5.50 3.35 6.05
C GLN A 93 -6.04 2.06 6.66
N ARG A 94 -6.31 2.07 7.96
CA ARG A 94 -6.89 0.94 8.70
C ARG A 94 -8.29 0.61 8.20
N ASP A 95 -9.14 1.61 8.03
CA ASP A 95 -10.50 1.45 7.52
C ASP A 95 -10.54 0.95 6.07
N ALA A 96 -9.49 1.24 5.30
CA ALA A 96 -9.35 0.77 3.93
C ALA A 96 -8.93 -0.71 3.82
N VAL A 97 -8.51 -1.37 4.91
CA VAL A 97 -8.13 -2.78 4.89
C VAL A 97 -9.39 -3.65 4.80
N THR A 98 -9.54 -4.37 3.69
CA THR A 98 -10.75 -5.17 3.41
C THR A 98 -10.50 -6.67 3.36
N ALA A 99 -9.25 -7.12 3.24
CA ALA A 99 -8.93 -8.53 3.00
C ALA A 99 -7.82 -9.09 3.90
N PHE A 100 -8.18 -10.10 4.69
CA PHE A 100 -7.24 -10.93 5.46
C PHE A 100 -7.18 -12.35 4.87
N ARG A 101 -6.01 -13.00 4.94
CA ARG A 101 -5.84 -14.43 4.64
C ARG A 101 -5.33 -15.16 5.88
N PHE A 102 -5.91 -16.33 6.16
CA PHE A 102 -5.60 -17.20 7.29
C PHE A 102 -4.95 -18.50 6.81
#